data_AF-A0ABC9SP46-F1
#
_entry.id   AF-A0ABC9SP46-F1
#
_cell.length_a   1.000
_cell.length_b   1.000
_cell.length_c   1.000
_cell.angle_alpha   90.00
_cell.angle_beta   90.00
_cell.angle_gamma   90.00
#
_symmetry.space_group_name_H-M   'P 1'
#
loop_
_entity.id
_entity.type
_entity.pdbx_description
1 polymer ?
#
loop_
_entity_poly.entity_id
_entity_poly.type
_entity_poly.pdbx_seq_one_letter_code
_entity_poly.pdbx_strand_id
1 'polypeptide(L)'
;MDFEKIFERIQSGEKVKDIAKDLGVSDSKVSRGLKKSGFGWVSNKWVRKEEQPLDDQMTTEGQVNDNKTTSKKQVNNNSTTSKQRVNNNSTTSKQFSNEEVAILKKMIADFEKVGLQVDGNLYDRVRERETGKERNNIFLNTDVQLKLDDFLKGKKLERNKSLILELAVEDFIKKYSE
;
A
#
# COMPACT_ATOMS: atom_id res chain seq x y z
N MET A 1 11.11 1.10 35.95
CA MET A 1 11.67 0.03 35.12
C MET A 1 13.10 0.43 34.87
N ASP A 2 14.03 -0.32 35.44
CA ASP A 2 15.46 0.01 35.36
C ASP A 2 16.02 -0.56 34.06
N PHE A 3 16.27 0.33 33.09
CA PHE A 3 16.69 -0.06 31.75
C PHE A 3 18.16 -0.48 31.68
N GLU A 4 18.98 -0.08 32.66
CA GLU A 4 20.37 -0.52 32.78
C GLU A 4 20.43 -2.00 33.15
N LYS A 5 19.64 -2.38 34.16
CA LYS A 5 19.51 -3.78 34.58
C LYS A 5 18.91 -4.68 33.50
N ILE A 6 17.99 -4.15 32.69
CA ILE A 6 17.42 -4.84 31.53
C ILE A 6 18.50 -5.05 30.45
N PHE A 7 19.33 -4.04 30.21
CA PHE A 7 20.43 -4.13 29.24
C PHE A 7 21.46 -5.19 29.65
N GLU A 8 21.86 -5.24 30.93
CA GLU A 8 22.76 -6.28 31.46
C GLU A 8 22.19 -7.70 31.26
N ARG A 9 20.88 -7.89 31.50
CA ARG A 9 20.20 -9.16 31.23
C ARG A 9 20.26 -9.53 29.74
N ILE A 10 20.09 -8.56 28.85
CA ILE A 10 20.22 -8.77 27.40
C ILE A 10 21.66 -9.16 27.01
N GLN A 11 22.69 -8.53 27.60
CA GLN A 11 24.10 -8.88 27.33
C GLN A 11 24.45 -10.28 27.85
N SER A 12 23.80 -10.74 28.93
CA SER A 12 23.94 -12.12 29.43
C SER A 12 23.29 -13.19 28.53
N GLY A 13 22.65 -12.79 27.43
CA GLY A 13 22.06 -13.68 26.43
C GLY A 13 20.55 -13.92 26.58
N GLU A 14 19.91 -13.22 27.52
CA GLU A 14 18.47 -13.33 27.73
C GLU A 14 17.68 -12.53 26.69
N LYS A 15 16.59 -13.11 26.18
CA LYS A 15 15.79 -12.46 25.13
C LYS A 15 14.87 -11.41 25.76
N VAL A 16 14.67 -10.29 25.04
CA VAL A 16 13.76 -9.20 25.45
C VAL A 16 12.34 -9.71 25.74
N LYS A 17 11.89 -10.74 25.02
CA LYS A 17 10.59 -11.38 25.22
C LYS A 17 10.45 -12.02 26.61
N ASP A 18 11.51 -12.67 27.10
CA ASP A 18 11.50 -13.36 28.39
C ASP A 18 11.57 -12.32 29.52
N ILE A 19 12.40 -11.29 29.37
CA ILE A 19 12.48 -10.14 30.29
C ILE A 19 11.13 -9.39 30.35
N ALA A 20 10.45 -9.23 29.22
CA ALA A 20 9.15 -8.57 29.17
C ALA A 20 8.07 -9.37 29.90
N LYS A 21 8.11 -10.71 29.79
CA LYS A 21 7.21 -11.62 30.49
C LYS A 21 7.41 -11.54 32.00
N ASP A 22 8.66 -11.53 32.48
CA ASP A 22 9.00 -11.38 33.90
C ASP A 22 8.54 -10.04 34.48
N LEU A 23 8.62 -8.99 33.67
CA LEU A 23 8.23 -7.63 34.06
C LEU A 23 6.72 -7.35 33.87
N GLY A 24 5.95 -8.32 33.37
CA GLY A 24 4.51 -8.15 33.10
C GLY A 24 4.19 -7.06 32.08
N VAL A 25 5.10 -6.79 31.15
CA VAL A 25 4.94 -5.75 30.12
C VAL A 25 5.10 -6.30 28.72
N SER A 26 4.65 -5.56 27.71
CA SER A 26 4.89 -5.95 26.33
C SER A 26 6.37 -5.75 25.95
N ASP A 27 6.88 -6.62 25.08
CA ASP A 27 8.21 -6.53 24.49
C ASP A 27 8.45 -5.14 23.85
N SER A 28 7.43 -4.61 23.17
CA SER A 28 7.48 -3.26 22.61
C SER A 28 7.68 -2.16 23.66
N LYS A 29 7.19 -2.34 24.90
CA LYS A 29 7.39 -1.37 25.99
C LYS A 29 8.82 -1.40 26.51
N VAL A 30 9.42 -2.58 26.61
CA VAL A 30 10.85 -2.76 26.97
C VAL A 30 11.75 -2.17 25.88
N SER A 31 11.50 -2.52 24.62
CA SER A 31 12.25 -2.03 23.47
C SER A 31 12.16 -0.50 23.30
N ARG A 32 10.98 0.10 23.49
CA ARG A 32 10.84 1.57 23.46
C ARG A 32 11.52 2.24 24.64
N GLY A 33 11.47 1.62 25.81
CA GLY A 33 12.14 2.11 27.01
C GLY A 33 13.65 2.13 26.86
N LEU A 34 14.25 1.06 26.34
CA LEU A 34 15.67 0.98 26.01
C LEU A 34 16.09 2.09 25.02
N LYS A 35 15.32 2.31 23.95
CA LYS A 35 15.57 3.41 23.00
C LYS A 35 15.49 4.79 23.65
N LYS A 36 14.54 4.99 24.57
CA LYS A 36 14.38 6.25 25.31
C LYS A 36 15.49 6.47 26.34
N SER A 37 16.09 5.40 26.85
CA SER A 37 17.19 5.41 27.81
C SER A 37 18.58 5.46 27.17
N GLY A 38 18.68 5.63 25.84
CA GLY A 38 19.98 5.79 25.17
C GLY A 38 20.61 4.49 24.64
N PHE A 39 19.85 3.39 24.55
CA PHE A 39 20.30 2.15 23.92
C PHE A 39 19.81 2.06 22.47
N GLY A 40 20.71 1.69 21.56
CA GLY A 40 20.43 1.47 20.14
C GLY A 40 20.29 -0.02 19.82
N TRP A 41 19.58 -0.34 18.74
CA TRP A 41 19.56 -1.69 18.15
C TRP A 41 20.38 -1.66 16.86
N VAL A 42 21.58 -2.25 16.91
CA VAL A 42 22.55 -2.24 15.81
C VAL A 42 22.99 -3.68 15.55
N SER A 43 23.00 -4.10 14.28
CA SER A 43 23.50 -5.42 13.88
C SER A 43 22.93 -6.59 14.71
N ASN A 44 21.61 -6.57 14.92
CA ASN A 44 20.87 -7.60 15.66
C ASN A 44 21.23 -7.71 17.16
N LYS A 45 21.77 -6.65 17.75
CA LYS A 45 22.13 -6.56 19.17
C LYS A 45 21.79 -5.19 19.76
N TRP A 46 21.55 -5.13 21.06
CA TRP A 46 21.44 -3.86 21.79
C TRP A 46 22.84 -3.33 22.13
N VAL A 47 23.08 -2.03 21.90
CA VAL A 47 24.34 -1.34 22.18
C VAL A 47 24.08 0.00 22.88
N ARG A 48 25.04 0.51 23.66
CA ARG A 48 24.97 1.88 24.20
C ARG A 48 25.22 2.88 23.07
N LYS A 49 24.42 3.95 23.01
CA LYS A 49 24.56 5.00 21.99
C LYS A 49 25.85 5.81 22.14
N GLU A 50 26.50 5.76 23.30
CA GLU A 50 27.79 6.44 23.56
C GLU A 50 29.00 5.77 22.87
N GLU A 51 28.87 4.55 22.34
CA GLU A 51 29.96 3.82 21.66
C GLU A 51 29.85 3.79 20.12
N GLN A 52 29.20 4.77 19.48
CA GLN A 52 29.29 4.92 18.02
C GLN A 52 30.00 6.20 17.59
N PRO A 53 30.94 6.13 16.62
CA PRO A 53 31.31 7.30 15.83
C PRO A 53 30.06 7.81 15.11
N LEU A 54 29.92 9.14 15.04
CA LEU A 54 28.78 9.81 14.43
C LEU A 54 28.51 9.27 13.03
N ASP A 55 27.40 8.56 12.86
CA ASP A 55 26.60 8.72 11.66
C ASP A 55 25.13 8.41 11.98
N ASP A 56 24.24 9.18 11.37
CA ASP A 56 22.79 9.13 11.48
C ASP A 56 22.15 9.69 12.76
N GLN A 57 22.26 11.02 12.86
CA GLN A 57 21.19 11.82 13.44
C GLN A 57 19.89 11.64 12.62
N MET A 58 18.88 10.98 13.19
CA MET A 58 17.50 11.40 12.94
C MET A 58 16.86 11.84 14.25
N THR A 59 16.73 13.16 14.32
CA THR A 59 16.02 13.96 15.29
C THR A 59 14.59 13.46 15.49
N THR A 60 14.23 13.36 16.76
CA THR A 60 12.86 13.32 17.22
C THR A 60 12.36 14.76 17.24
N GLU A 61 11.44 15.11 16.35
CA GLU A 61 10.58 16.27 16.56
C GLU A 61 9.14 15.78 16.64
N GLY A 62 8.53 16.01 17.80
CA GLY A 62 7.14 15.73 18.05
C GLY A 62 6.25 16.71 17.30
N GLN A 63 5.13 16.23 16.77
CA GLN A 63 4.00 17.09 16.47
C GLN A 63 2.76 16.61 17.22
N VAL A 64 2.27 17.58 17.98
CA VAL A 64 1.03 17.64 18.75
C VAL A 64 -0.15 17.47 17.80
N ASN A 65 -1.08 16.58 18.16
CA ASN A 65 -2.38 16.48 17.52
C ASN A 65 -3.23 17.69 17.95
N ASP A 66 -3.41 18.67 17.07
CA ASP A 66 -4.51 19.63 17.15
C ASP A 66 -5.53 19.34 16.04
N ASN A 67 -6.67 18.80 16.45
CA ASN A 67 -7.87 18.73 15.62
C ASN A 67 -8.44 20.14 15.44
N LYS A 68 -8.39 20.70 14.23
CA LYS A 68 -9.26 21.83 13.88
C LYS A 68 -9.77 21.74 12.45
N THR A 69 -11.06 21.44 12.35
CA THR A 69 -11.91 21.53 11.18
C THR A 69 -11.97 22.96 10.66
N THR A 70 -11.63 23.20 9.40
CA THR A 70 -12.17 24.34 8.62
C THR A 70 -12.18 24.02 7.13
N SER A 71 -13.38 23.83 6.59
CA SER A 71 -13.67 23.85 5.16
C SER A 71 -13.34 25.22 4.57
N LYS A 72 -12.47 25.29 3.54
CA LYS A 72 -12.45 26.40 2.58
C LYS A 72 -12.10 25.90 1.18
N LYS A 73 -13.04 26.16 0.26
CA LYS A 73 -12.90 26.13 -1.20
C LYS A 73 -11.88 27.19 -1.67
N GLN A 74 -11.06 26.84 -2.67
CA GLN A 74 -10.52 27.69 -3.73
C GLN A 74 -9.85 26.72 -4.73
N VAL A 75 -10.39 26.47 -5.92
CA VAL A 75 -10.30 27.27 -7.16
C VAL A 75 -8.89 27.80 -7.38
N ASN A 76 -8.18 27.20 -8.34
CA ASN A 76 -7.32 27.93 -9.26
C ASN A 76 -7.19 27.19 -10.59
N ASN A 77 -7.56 27.92 -11.64
CA ASN A 77 -7.43 27.60 -13.05
C ASN A 77 -5.97 27.61 -13.47
N ASN A 78 -5.57 26.71 -14.36
CA ASN A 78 -4.50 26.99 -15.32
C ASN A 78 -4.98 26.59 -16.72
N SER A 79 -4.96 27.58 -17.59
CA SER A 79 -5.47 27.60 -18.96
C SER A 79 -4.44 27.06 -19.94
N THR A 80 -4.82 26.09 -20.76
CA THR A 80 -4.19 25.82 -22.06
C THR A 80 -5.27 25.52 -23.10
N THR A 81 -5.33 26.45 -24.06
CA THR A 81 -6.08 26.55 -25.30
C THR A 81 -6.53 25.23 -25.93
N SER A 82 -7.85 25.00 -25.96
CA SER A 82 -8.48 24.20 -27.01
C SER A 82 -9.76 24.88 -27.45
N LYS A 83 -9.89 25.07 -28.76
CA LYS A 83 -10.93 25.85 -29.44
C LYS A 83 -12.32 25.36 -29.00
N GLN A 84 -13.10 26.27 -28.43
CA GLN A 84 -14.48 26.06 -28.01
C GLN A 84 -15.35 25.73 -29.23
N ARG A 85 -15.73 24.45 -29.37
CA ARG A 85 -16.92 24.10 -30.16
C ARG A 85 -18.13 24.58 -29.37
N VAL A 86 -18.86 25.53 -29.95
CA VAL A 86 -20.18 25.94 -29.48
C VAL A 86 -21.13 24.76 -29.70
N ASN A 87 -21.37 23.99 -28.64
CA ASN A 87 -22.46 23.03 -28.62
C ASN A 87 -23.76 23.79 -28.32
N ASN A 88 -24.40 24.26 -29.38
CA ASN A 88 -25.81 24.63 -29.34
C ASN A 88 -26.62 23.34 -29.28
N ASN A 89 -27.04 22.95 -28.08
CA ASN A 89 -27.90 21.78 -27.87
C ASN A 89 -29.35 22.14 -28.23
N SER A 90 -29.62 22.37 -29.52
CA SER A 90 -30.99 22.31 -30.03
C SER A 90 -31.42 20.84 -29.97
N THR A 91 -32.24 20.50 -28.98
CA THR A 91 -32.80 19.17 -28.79
C THR A 91 -33.80 18.88 -29.90
N THR A 92 -33.28 18.49 -31.06
CA THR A 92 -34.09 17.86 -32.10
C THR A 92 -34.07 16.37 -31.78
N SER A 93 -35.07 15.89 -31.04
CA SER A 93 -35.28 14.46 -30.84
C SER A 93 -35.65 13.84 -32.19
N LYS A 94 -34.65 13.48 -32.99
CA LYS A 94 -34.81 12.48 -34.03
C LYS A 94 -34.79 11.14 -33.33
N GLN A 95 -35.92 10.46 -33.29
CA GLN A 95 -35.95 9.06 -32.86
C GLN A 95 -35.01 8.28 -33.77
N PHE A 96 -34.13 7.45 -33.18
CA PHE A 96 -33.29 6.53 -33.94
C PHE A 96 -34.17 5.63 -34.81
N SER A 97 -33.79 5.41 -36.07
CA SER A 97 -34.49 4.45 -36.92
C SER A 97 -34.31 3.03 -36.35
N ASN A 98 -35.22 2.12 -36.71
CA ASN A 98 -35.12 0.73 -36.29
C ASN A 98 -33.81 0.08 -36.80
N GLU A 99 -33.29 0.49 -37.96
CA GLU A 99 -31.97 0.05 -38.44
C GLU A 99 -30.84 0.56 -37.55
N GLU A 100 -30.85 1.83 -37.14
CA GLU A 100 -29.83 2.39 -36.26
C GLU A 100 -29.81 1.71 -34.89
N VAL A 101 -30.99 1.42 -34.34
CA VAL A 101 -31.12 0.63 -33.10
C VAL A 101 -30.61 -0.79 -33.28
N ALA A 102 -30.87 -1.43 -34.43
CA ALA A 102 -30.36 -2.77 -34.73
C ALA A 102 -28.83 -2.79 -34.87
N ILE A 103 -28.25 -1.77 -35.51
CA ILE A 103 -26.80 -1.60 -35.64
C ILE A 103 -26.17 -1.41 -34.26
N LEU A 104 -26.75 -0.56 -33.41
CA LEU A 104 -26.27 -0.35 -32.04
C LEU A 104 -26.35 -1.63 -31.21
N LYS A 105 -27.46 -2.38 -31.28
CA LYS A 105 -27.60 -3.68 -30.61
C LYS A 105 -26.56 -4.69 -31.10
N LYS A 106 -26.26 -4.71 -32.40
CA LYS A 106 -25.25 -5.58 -32.98
C LYS A 106 -23.84 -5.18 -32.52
N MET A 107 -23.52 -3.88 -32.52
CA MET A 107 -22.26 -3.37 -32.00
C MET A 107 -22.07 -3.71 -30.52
N ILE A 108 -23.13 -3.61 -29.71
CA ILE A 108 -23.10 -4.00 -28.29
C ILE A 108 -22.87 -5.51 -28.15
N ALA A 109 -23.59 -6.35 -28.90
CA ALA A 109 -23.43 -7.80 -28.86
C ALA A 109 -22.04 -8.25 -29.35
N ASP A 110 -21.50 -7.59 -30.36
CA ASP A 110 -20.15 -7.84 -30.86
C ASP A 110 -19.10 -7.41 -29.81
N PHE A 111 -19.34 -6.31 -29.08
CA PHE A 111 -18.48 -5.85 -27.98
C PHE A 111 -18.53 -6.80 -26.76
N GLU A 112 -19.70 -7.32 -26.41
CA GLU A 112 -19.88 -8.34 -25.38
C GLU A 112 -19.18 -9.66 -25.75
N LYS A 113 -19.19 -10.03 -27.04
CA LYS A 113 -18.45 -11.19 -27.57
C LYS A 113 -16.94 -11.00 -27.59
N VAL A 114 -16.44 -9.78 -27.81
CA VAL A 114 -15.00 -9.46 -27.78
C VAL A 114 -14.43 -9.55 -26.37
N GLY A 115 -15.27 -9.70 -25.34
CA GLY A 115 -14.81 -10.19 -24.04
C GLY A 115 -13.80 -9.24 -23.42
N LEU A 116 -14.16 -7.97 -23.24
CA LEU A 116 -13.68 -7.27 -22.06
C LEU A 116 -14.37 -7.94 -20.88
N GLN A 117 -13.82 -9.06 -20.43
CA GLN A 117 -14.05 -9.56 -19.09
C GLN A 117 -13.63 -8.43 -18.17
N VAL A 118 -14.58 -7.57 -17.81
CA VAL A 118 -14.50 -6.71 -16.65
C VAL A 118 -14.65 -7.65 -15.47
N ASP A 119 -13.69 -8.55 -15.26
CA ASP A 119 -13.53 -9.06 -13.91
C ASP A 119 -13.21 -7.81 -13.07
N GLY A 120 -13.89 -7.68 -11.93
CA GLY A 120 -14.04 -6.40 -11.20
C GLY A 120 -12.74 -5.64 -10.96
N ASN A 121 -12.87 -4.40 -10.48
CA ASN A 121 -11.70 -3.58 -10.20
C ASN A 121 -10.72 -4.36 -9.27
N LEU A 122 -9.41 -4.10 -9.38
CA LEU A 122 -8.38 -4.83 -8.60
C LEU A 122 -8.73 -4.92 -7.09
N TYR A 123 -9.33 -3.87 -6.53
CA TYR A 123 -9.73 -3.85 -5.12
C TYR A 123 -10.91 -4.77 -4.81
N ASP A 124 -11.87 -4.94 -5.72
CA ASP A 124 -12.98 -5.88 -5.54
C ASP A 124 -12.43 -7.30 -5.50
N ARG A 125 -11.54 -7.65 -6.46
CA ARG A 125 -10.88 -8.96 -6.51
C ARG A 125 -9.98 -9.24 -5.31
N VAL A 126 -9.34 -8.21 -4.77
CA VAL A 126 -8.46 -8.30 -3.58
C VAL A 126 -9.27 -8.38 -2.28
N ARG A 127 -10.45 -7.77 -2.20
CA ARG A 127 -11.26 -7.72 -0.98
C ARG A 127 -11.93 -9.05 -0.64
N GLU A 128 -12.33 -9.80 -1.66
CA GLU A 128 -13.17 -11.00 -1.50
C GLU A 128 -12.37 -12.31 -1.39
N ARG A 129 -11.03 -12.26 -1.41
CA ARG A 129 -10.20 -13.47 -1.40
C ARG A 129 -9.66 -13.86 -0.03
N GLU A 130 -9.63 -15.17 0.19
CA GLU A 130 -8.91 -15.81 1.28
C GLU A 130 -7.50 -16.17 0.82
N THR A 131 -6.49 -15.82 1.61
CA THR A 131 -5.10 -16.21 1.32
C THR A 131 -4.89 -17.67 1.70
N GLY A 132 -4.32 -18.46 0.79
CA GLY A 132 -3.80 -19.80 1.11
C GLY A 132 -2.77 -19.74 2.25
N LYS A 133 -2.67 -20.82 3.04
CA LYS A 133 -1.75 -20.88 4.20
C LYS A 133 -0.32 -21.26 3.82
N GLU A 134 -0.07 -21.60 2.56
CA GLU A 134 1.22 -22.07 2.10
C GLU A 134 2.17 -20.91 1.80
N ARG A 135 3.44 -21.09 2.16
CA ARG A 135 4.48 -20.08 1.93
C ARG A 135 5.18 -20.39 0.62
N ASN A 136 4.98 -19.52 -0.37
CA ASN A 136 5.72 -19.57 -1.63
C ASN A 136 6.75 -18.45 -1.68
N ASN A 137 8.00 -18.80 -1.98
CA ASN A 137 9.08 -17.81 -2.13
C ASN A 137 9.32 -17.56 -3.63
N ILE A 138 9.14 -16.32 -4.06
CA ILE A 138 9.33 -15.90 -5.45
C ILE A 138 10.41 -14.82 -5.47
N PHE A 139 11.46 -15.05 -6.26
CA PHE A 139 12.51 -14.07 -6.46
C PHE A 139 12.16 -13.19 -7.68
N LEU A 140 12.08 -11.88 -7.45
CA LEU A 140 11.88 -10.88 -8.49
C LEU A 140 13.20 -10.16 -8.76
N ASN A 141 13.38 -9.69 -9.99
CA ASN A 141 14.47 -8.76 -10.30
C ASN A 141 14.27 -7.45 -9.52
N THR A 142 15.37 -6.86 -9.05
CA THR A 142 15.40 -5.58 -8.30
C THR A 142 14.57 -4.48 -8.96
N ASP A 143 14.68 -4.31 -10.28
CA ASP A 143 13.95 -3.26 -11.01
C ASP A 143 12.44 -3.50 -11.00
N VAL A 144 12.03 -4.77 -11.11
CA VAL A 144 10.62 -5.18 -11.07
C VAL A 144 10.07 -5.03 -9.65
N GLN A 145 10.88 -5.37 -8.64
CA GLN A 145 10.52 -5.21 -7.24
C GLN A 145 10.30 -3.74 -6.89
N LEU A 146 11.19 -2.84 -7.31
CA LEU A 146 11.03 -1.40 -7.08
C LEU A 146 9.76 -0.84 -7.72
N LYS A 147 9.51 -1.19 -8.99
CA LYS A 147 8.29 -0.79 -9.69
C LYS A 147 7.02 -1.29 -9.00
N LEU A 148 7.05 -2.54 -8.52
CA LEU A 148 5.94 -3.12 -7.78
C LEU A 148 5.73 -2.39 -6.46
N ASP A 149 6.79 -2.14 -5.69
CA ASP A 149 6.70 -1.47 -4.40
C ASP A 149 6.19 -0.02 -4.55
N ASP A 150 6.61 0.71 -5.58
CA ASP A 150 6.13 2.06 -5.88
C ASP A 150 4.65 2.05 -6.27
N PHE A 151 4.22 1.08 -7.08
CA PHE A 151 2.81 0.89 -7.43
C PHE A 151 1.96 0.62 -6.17
N LEU A 152 2.43 -0.25 -5.28
CA LEU A 152 1.72 -0.62 -4.04
C LEU A 152 1.61 0.57 -3.09
N LYS A 153 2.68 1.36 -2.93
CA LYS A 153 2.67 2.61 -2.14
C LYS A 153 1.64 3.59 -2.67
N GLY A 154 1.64 3.82 -3.99
CA GLY A 154 0.70 4.74 -4.65
C GLY A 154 -0.77 4.36 -4.46
N LYS A 155 -1.05 3.06 -4.30
CA LYS A 155 -2.41 2.52 -4.12
C LYS A 155 -2.77 2.16 -2.68
N LYS A 156 -1.86 2.36 -1.71
CA LYS A 156 -2.01 1.95 -0.30
C LYS A 156 -2.27 0.43 -0.13
N LEU A 157 -1.63 -0.39 -0.95
CA LEU A 157 -1.81 -1.85 -1.02
C LEU A 157 -0.57 -2.65 -0.55
N GLU A 158 0.34 -2.02 0.19
CA GLU A 158 1.62 -2.60 0.62
C GLU A 158 1.47 -3.95 1.36
N ARG A 159 0.38 -4.13 2.11
CA ARG A 159 0.09 -5.37 2.87
C ARG A 159 -0.39 -6.53 2.00
N ASN A 160 -0.79 -6.25 0.76
CA ASN A 160 -1.42 -7.21 -0.14
C ASN A 160 -0.48 -7.66 -1.27
N LYS A 161 0.84 -7.46 -1.12
CA LYS A 161 1.84 -7.80 -2.13
C LYS A 161 1.73 -9.24 -2.64
N SER A 162 1.58 -10.21 -1.72
CA SER A 162 1.41 -11.63 -2.07
C SER A 162 0.15 -11.88 -2.90
N LEU A 163 -0.98 -11.31 -2.48
CA LEU A 163 -2.28 -11.48 -3.13
C LEU A 163 -2.33 -10.85 -4.52
N ILE A 164 -1.62 -9.73 -4.70
CA ILE A 164 -1.52 -9.05 -6.01
C ILE A 164 -0.65 -9.86 -6.97
N LEU A 165 0.42 -10.49 -6.48
CA LEU A 165 1.24 -11.39 -7.30
C LEU A 165 0.46 -12.64 -7.70
N GLU A 166 -0.33 -13.21 -6.78
CA GLU A 166 -1.22 -14.34 -7.06
C GLU A 166 -2.23 -14.00 -8.17
N LEU A 167 -2.92 -12.85 -8.05
CA LEU A 167 -3.83 -12.36 -9.08
C LEU A 167 -3.14 -12.18 -10.44
N ALA A 168 -1.95 -11.58 -10.45
CA ALA A 168 -1.20 -11.38 -11.68
C ALA A 168 -0.81 -12.70 -12.35
N VAL A 169 -0.45 -13.71 -11.57
CA VAL A 169 -0.13 -15.06 -12.07
C VAL A 169 -1.38 -15.75 -12.60
N GLU A 170 -2.52 -15.65 -11.92
CA GLU A 170 -3.78 -16.20 -12.42
C GLU A 170 -4.22 -15.56 -13.73
N ASP A 171 -4.19 -14.22 -13.80
CA ASP A 171 -4.53 -13.47 -15.02
C ASP A 171 -3.59 -13.86 -16.17
N PHE A 172 -2.29 -14.04 -15.86
CA PHE A 172 -1.31 -14.53 -16.83
C PHE A 172 -1.65 -15.95 -17.30
N ILE A 173 -1.88 -16.89 -16.39
CA ILE A 173 -2.24 -18.27 -16.74
C ILE A 173 -3.50 -18.25 -17.61
N LYS A 174 -4.59 -17.62 -17.15
CA LYS A 174 -5.86 -17.52 -17.89
C LYS A 174 -5.68 -17.00 -19.31
N LYS A 175 -4.85 -15.98 -19.49
CA LYS A 175 -4.56 -15.37 -20.80
C LYS A 175 -3.82 -16.30 -21.77
N TYR A 176 -3.00 -17.23 -21.27
CA TYR A 176 -2.14 -18.10 -22.08
C TYR A 176 -2.49 -19.59 -21.95
N SER A 177 -3.66 -19.92 -21.39
CA SER A 177 -4.16 -21.29 -21.25
C SER A 177 -4.99 -21.76 -22.46
N GLU A 178 -5.27 -20.88 -23.41
CA GLU A 178 -5.95 -21.14 -24.69
C GLU A 178 -4.92 -21.31 -25.82
#